data_AF-A0A1W9H3P3-F1
#
_entry.id   AF-A0A1W9H3P3-F1
#
_cell.length_a   1.000
_cell.length_b   1.000
_cell.length_c   1.000
_cell.angle_alpha   90.00
_cell.angle_beta   90.00
_cell.angle_gamma   90.00
#
_symmetry.space_group_name_H-M   'P 1'
#
loop_
_entity.id
_entity.type
_entity.pdbx_description
1 polymer ?
#
loop_
_entity_poly.entity_id
_entity_poly.type
_entity_poly.pdbx_seq_one_letter_code
_entity_poly.pdbx_strand_id
1 'polypeptide(L)'
;MRVGGRNDGFTLLEVLVVLAILSILAAAAMVSHRHFVNNARAVEAEVVLAEIQRLETLYHVNHGTYSGDIAAIGLTLVPTLKYYKVEVRLGDGGASFQAAAIPLSEEQTQPALVLTHSKDGTTIQKTDVGTLTRQSHALSSPSGMSSGSEGQVEMSMGTQRKAKQEDCRKGGEATVAADGLLDMNFCLK
;
A
#
# COMPACT_ATOMS: atom_id res chain seq x y z
N MET A 1 35.93 60.30 -23.85
CA MET A 1 36.02 59.00 -23.16
C MET A 1 35.02 58.04 -23.79
N ARG A 2 35.47 57.06 -24.58
CA ARG A 2 34.61 56.00 -25.09
C ARG A 2 34.92 54.73 -24.30
N VAL A 3 34.03 54.38 -23.37
CA VAL A 3 34.02 53.04 -22.77
C VAL A 3 33.39 52.12 -23.81
N GLY A 4 34.23 51.41 -24.56
CA GLY A 4 33.78 50.34 -25.44
C GLY A 4 33.36 49.16 -24.57
N GLY A 5 32.06 49.05 -24.28
CA GLY A 5 31.50 47.87 -23.66
C GLY A 5 31.75 46.66 -24.56
N ARG A 6 32.54 45.71 -24.09
CA ARG A 6 32.72 44.41 -24.74
C ARG A 6 31.39 43.68 -24.57
N ASN A 7 30.66 43.51 -25.67
CA ASN A 7 29.49 42.65 -25.68
C ASN A 7 30.00 41.19 -25.65
N ASP A 8 30.22 40.65 -24.46
CA ASP A 8 30.49 39.22 -24.27
C ASP A 8 29.19 38.46 -24.57
N GLY A 9 29.12 37.84 -25.74
CA GLY A 9 28.01 36.97 -26.15
C GLY A 9 28.25 35.54 -25.67
N PHE A 10 27.20 34.89 -25.18
CA PHE A 10 27.22 33.45 -24.85
C PHE A 10 27.48 32.62 -26.10
N THR A 11 28.35 31.61 -25.97
CA THR A 11 28.59 30.69 -27.08
C THR A 11 27.44 29.69 -27.22
N LEU A 12 27.10 29.30 -28.44
CA LEU A 12 26.06 28.28 -28.67
C LEU A 12 26.43 26.94 -28.02
N LEU A 13 27.73 26.64 -27.95
CA LEU A 13 28.26 25.45 -27.30
C LEU A 13 28.03 25.46 -25.78
N GLU A 14 28.16 26.62 -25.14
CA GLU A 14 27.94 26.76 -23.70
C GLU A 14 26.48 26.46 -23.32
N VAL A 15 25.53 26.97 -24.10
CA VAL A 15 24.10 26.67 -23.90
C VAL A 15 23.79 25.19 -24.15
N LEU A 16 24.44 24.57 -25.14
CA LEU A 16 24.22 23.16 -25.48
C LEU A 16 24.63 22.22 -24.33
N VAL A 17 25.79 22.47 -23.71
CA VAL A 17 26.25 21.67 -22.56
C VAL A 17 25.35 21.89 -21.33
N VAL A 18 24.91 23.12 -21.09
CA VAL A 18 24.00 23.43 -19.97
C VAL A 18 22.67 22.69 -20.14
N LEU A 19 22.06 22.73 -21.33
CA LEU A 19 20.81 22.02 -21.60
C LEU A 19 20.98 20.50 -21.50
N ALA A 20 22.12 19.96 -21.95
CA ALA A 20 22.42 18.54 -21.80
C ALA A 20 22.39 18.12 -20.32
N ILE A 21 23.04 18.87 -19.44
CA ILE A 21 23.05 18.60 -18.00
C ILE A 21 21.65 18.77 -17.38
N LEU A 22 20.94 19.86 -17.74
CA LEU A 22 19.59 20.12 -17.22
C LEU A 22 18.60 19.02 -17.58
N SER A 23 18.70 18.45 -18.79
CA SER A 23 17.81 17.36 -19.22
C SER A 23 17.95 16.10 -18.36
N ILE A 24 19.18 15.77 -17.97
CA ILE A 24 19.49 14.60 -17.13
C ILE A 24 18.96 14.83 -15.71
N LEU A 25 19.19 16.02 -15.15
CA LEU A 25 18.68 16.38 -13.81
C LEU A 25 17.15 16.40 -13.77
N ALA A 26 16.51 16.96 -14.80
CA ALA A 26 15.06 17.01 -14.90
C ALA A 26 14.44 15.61 -14.97
N ALA A 27 15.04 14.69 -15.75
CA ALA A 27 14.57 13.32 -15.85
C ALA A 27 14.63 12.59 -14.49
N ALA A 28 15.76 12.70 -13.77
CA ALA A 28 15.92 12.10 -12.45
C ALA A 28 14.95 12.70 -11.41
N ALA A 29 14.77 14.03 -11.43
CA ALA A 29 13.86 14.73 -10.53
C ALA A 29 12.39 14.35 -10.76
N MET A 30 11.99 14.12 -12.01
CA MET A 30 10.60 13.74 -12.33
C MET A 30 10.24 12.36 -11.74
N VAL A 31 11.12 11.37 -11.85
CA VAL A 31 10.87 10.02 -11.33
C VAL A 31 10.82 10.03 -9.79
N SER A 32 11.76 10.75 -9.14
CA SER A 32 11.79 10.80 -7.68
C SER A 32 10.57 11.51 -7.11
N HIS A 33 10.15 12.64 -7.69
CA HIS A 33 8.97 13.38 -7.25
C HIS A 33 7.70 12.54 -7.28
N ARG A 34 7.50 11.73 -8.32
CA ARG A 34 6.34 10.83 -8.43
C ARG A 34 6.29 9.82 -7.29
N HIS A 35 7.43 9.24 -6.92
CA HIS A 35 7.50 8.30 -5.79
C HIS A 35 7.14 8.96 -4.45
N PHE A 36 7.64 10.18 -4.19
CA PHE A 36 7.31 10.91 -2.96
C PHE A 36 5.82 11.24 -2.85
N VAL A 37 5.20 11.70 -3.94
CA VAL A 37 3.76 12.01 -3.97
C VAL A 37 2.93 10.74 -3.77
N ASN A 38 3.31 9.62 -4.38
CA ASN A 38 2.59 8.35 -4.24
C ASN A 38 2.68 7.81 -2.81
N ASN A 39 3.84 7.94 -2.15
CA ASN A 39 3.97 7.58 -0.75
C ASN A 39 3.13 8.48 0.16
N ALA A 40 3.11 9.80 -0.09
CA ALA A 40 2.27 10.72 0.67
C ALA A 40 0.78 10.39 0.52
N ARG A 41 0.33 9.97 -0.67
CA ARG A 41 -1.03 9.49 -0.91
C ARG A 41 -1.30 8.16 -0.18
N ALA A 42 -0.37 7.22 -0.21
CA ALA A 42 -0.52 5.92 0.45
C ALA A 42 -0.69 6.07 1.98
N VAL A 43 -0.03 7.04 2.60
CA VAL A 43 -0.20 7.34 4.03
C VAL A 43 -1.63 7.73 4.38
N GLU A 44 -2.34 8.46 3.50
CA GLU A 44 -3.76 8.79 3.71
C GLU A 44 -4.62 7.52 3.78
N ALA A 45 -4.37 6.56 2.89
CA ALA A 45 -5.06 5.27 2.89
C ALA A 45 -4.74 4.43 4.14
N GLU A 46 -3.46 4.39 4.54
CA GLU A 46 -3.01 3.66 5.74
C GLU A 46 -3.67 4.20 7.01
N VAL A 47 -3.73 5.53 7.16
CA VAL A 47 -4.37 6.19 8.31
C VAL A 47 -5.86 5.85 8.38
N VAL A 48 -6.57 5.89 7.25
CA VAL A 48 -8.01 5.59 7.23
C VAL A 48 -8.30 4.12 7.49
N LEU A 49 -7.48 3.20 6.96
CA LEU A 49 -7.64 1.77 7.25
C LEU A 49 -7.36 1.45 8.73
N ALA A 50 -6.37 2.09 9.34
CA ALA A 50 -6.10 1.96 10.77
C ALA A 50 -7.29 2.46 11.61
N GLU A 51 -7.91 3.58 11.21
CA GLU A 51 -9.10 4.09 11.89
C GLU A 51 -10.30 3.16 11.72
N ILE A 52 -10.50 2.58 10.52
CA ILE A 52 -11.52 1.55 10.29
C ILE A 52 -11.30 0.36 11.22
N GLN A 53 -10.09 -0.15 11.31
CA GLN A 53 -9.79 -1.28 12.19
C GLN A 53 -10.13 -0.95 13.66
N ARG A 54 -9.80 0.25 14.11
CA ARG A 54 -10.13 0.71 15.47
C ARG A 54 -11.64 0.77 15.68
N LEU A 55 -12.37 1.39 14.76
CA LEU A 55 -13.83 1.55 14.87
C LEU A 55 -14.57 0.22 14.74
N GLU A 56 -14.14 -0.66 13.86
CA GLU A 56 -14.67 -2.03 13.73
C GLU A 56 -14.46 -2.82 15.02
N THR A 57 -13.29 -2.71 15.64
CA THR A 57 -13.01 -3.37 16.93
C THR A 57 -13.94 -2.83 18.03
N LEU A 58 -14.12 -1.51 18.11
CA LEU A 58 -15.06 -0.89 19.06
C LEU A 58 -16.51 -1.30 18.79
N TYR A 59 -16.91 -1.34 17.51
CA TYR A 59 -18.24 -1.75 17.10
C TYR A 59 -18.52 -3.21 17.46
N HIS A 60 -17.54 -4.10 17.21
CA HIS A 60 -17.60 -5.51 17.57
C HIS A 60 -17.69 -5.73 19.08
N VAL A 61 -17.00 -4.93 19.89
CA VAL A 61 -17.14 -5.00 21.37
C VAL A 61 -18.56 -4.65 21.81
N ASN A 62 -19.23 -3.71 21.13
CA ASN A 62 -20.57 -3.25 21.51
C ASN A 62 -21.70 -4.14 20.94
N HIS A 63 -21.54 -4.69 19.74
CA HIS A 63 -22.61 -5.41 19.02
C HIS A 63 -22.34 -6.91 18.86
N GLY A 64 -21.11 -7.37 19.13
CA GLY A 64 -20.70 -8.77 18.99
C GLY A 64 -20.43 -9.21 17.55
N THR A 65 -20.52 -8.31 16.57
CA THR A 65 -20.27 -8.57 15.14
C THR A 65 -19.61 -7.36 14.49
N TYR A 66 -18.81 -7.58 13.45
CA TYR A 66 -18.30 -6.51 12.58
C TYR A 66 -19.40 -5.98 11.66
N SER A 67 -19.18 -4.79 11.10
CA SER A 67 -20.08 -4.17 10.12
C SER A 67 -19.47 -4.14 8.73
N GLY A 68 -20.33 -4.13 7.70
CA GLY A 68 -19.92 -3.85 6.31
C GLY A 68 -20.22 -2.41 5.91
N ASP A 69 -20.93 -1.68 6.77
CA ASP A 69 -21.32 -0.30 6.54
C ASP A 69 -20.43 0.64 7.35
N ILE A 70 -19.69 1.48 6.63
CA ILE A 70 -18.75 2.47 7.15
C ILE A 70 -19.48 3.55 7.98
N ALA A 71 -20.74 3.86 7.64
CA ALA A 71 -21.54 4.80 8.42
C ALA A 71 -22.00 4.20 9.75
N ALA A 72 -22.30 2.89 9.78
CA ALA A 72 -22.76 2.20 10.99
C ALA A 72 -21.65 2.07 12.06
N ILE A 73 -20.39 2.00 11.66
CA ILE A 73 -19.23 2.01 12.58
C ILE A 73 -18.88 3.43 13.08
N GLY A 74 -19.58 4.45 12.60
CA GLY A 74 -19.37 5.84 13.02
C GLY A 74 -18.17 6.53 12.36
N LEU A 75 -17.63 5.97 11.27
CA LEU A 75 -16.56 6.63 10.53
C LEU A 75 -17.13 7.78 9.69
N THR A 76 -16.68 9.00 9.97
CA THR A 76 -17.06 10.21 9.22
C THR A 76 -15.83 10.79 8.52
N LEU A 77 -15.86 10.80 7.18
CA LEU A 77 -14.73 11.21 6.36
C LEU A 77 -14.83 12.73 6.11
N VAL A 78 -14.33 13.53 7.05
CA VAL A 78 -14.30 15.00 6.95
C VAL A 78 -12.85 15.48 7.11
N PRO A 79 -12.18 15.97 6.05
CA PRO A 79 -12.65 16.12 4.66
C PRO A 79 -12.77 14.78 3.91
N THR A 80 -13.54 14.77 2.82
CA THR A 80 -13.67 13.61 1.93
C THR A 80 -12.31 13.27 1.31
N LEU A 81 -11.97 11.97 1.27
CA LEU A 81 -10.74 11.50 0.64
C LEU A 81 -10.68 11.89 -0.83
N LYS A 82 -9.50 12.40 -1.25
CA LYS A 82 -9.30 12.91 -2.62
C LYS A 82 -8.68 11.89 -3.56
N TYR A 83 -7.89 10.96 -3.03
CA TYR A 83 -7.09 10.03 -3.84
C TYR A 83 -7.53 8.58 -3.72
N TYR A 84 -8.29 8.24 -2.68
CA TYR A 84 -8.75 6.88 -2.41
C TYR A 84 -10.24 6.85 -2.12
N LYS A 85 -10.89 5.77 -2.55
CA LYS A 85 -12.18 5.32 -2.03
C LYS A 85 -11.96 4.16 -1.08
N VAL A 86 -12.81 4.04 -0.07
CA VAL A 86 -12.71 2.97 0.91
C VAL A 86 -13.98 2.12 0.89
N GLU A 87 -13.81 0.81 0.92
CA GLU A 87 -14.89 -0.17 0.93
C GLU A 87 -14.63 -1.20 2.03
N VAL A 88 -15.66 -1.58 2.77
CA VAL A 88 -15.59 -2.65 3.78
C VAL A 88 -16.46 -3.81 3.32
N ARG A 89 -15.94 -5.02 3.49
CA ARG A 89 -16.60 -6.29 3.15
C ARG A 89 -16.56 -7.19 4.37
N LEU A 90 -17.68 -7.82 4.67
CA LEU A 90 -17.79 -8.79 5.75
C LEU A 90 -17.36 -10.18 5.27
N GLY A 91 -16.68 -10.90 6.14
CA GLY A 91 -16.40 -12.33 6.01
C GLY A 91 -17.03 -13.13 7.15
N ASP A 92 -17.17 -14.44 6.94
CA ASP A 92 -17.58 -15.40 7.98
C ASP A 92 -18.83 -15.01 8.78
N GLY A 93 -19.83 -14.43 8.12
CA GLY A 93 -21.09 -14.01 8.76
C GLY A 93 -20.94 -12.85 9.76
N GLY A 94 -19.89 -12.04 9.63
CA GLY A 94 -19.60 -10.90 10.51
C GLY A 94 -18.58 -11.19 11.63
N ALA A 95 -17.91 -12.34 11.56
CA ALA A 95 -16.79 -12.68 12.45
C ALA A 95 -15.42 -12.24 11.91
N SER A 96 -15.35 -11.87 10.63
CA SER A 96 -14.16 -11.28 9.98
C SER A 96 -14.58 -10.11 9.09
N PHE A 97 -13.65 -9.21 8.80
CA PHE A 97 -13.88 -8.12 7.87
C PHE A 97 -12.65 -7.85 7.01
N GLN A 98 -12.88 -7.29 5.84
CA GLN A 98 -11.86 -6.83 4.92
C GLN A 98 -12.17 -5.39 4.52
N ALA A 99 -11.23 -4.48 4.78
CA ALA A 99 -11.31 -3.09 4.37
C ALA A 99 -10.31 -2.83 3.24
N ALA A 100 -10.75 -2.20 2.16
CA ALA A 100 -9.93 -1.92 0.98
C ALA A 100 -9.94 -0.42 0.67
N ALA A 101 -8.76 0.18 0.61
CA ALA A 101 -8.56 1.53 0.09
C ALA A 101 -8.09 1.43 -1.37
N ILE A 102 -8.98 1.77 -2.29
CA ILE A 102 -8.77 1.65 -3.73
C ILE A 102 -8.47 3.06 -4.27
N PRO A 103 -7.37 3.25 -5.01
CA PRO A 103 -7.05 4.56 -5.58
C PRO A 103 -8.10 4.97 -6.62
N LEU A 104 -8.45 6.26 -6.64
CA LEU A 104 -9.40 6.84 -7.60
C LEU A 104 -8.77 7.09 -8.98
N SER A 105 -7.45 7.16 -9.03
CA SER A 105 -6.69 7.39 -10.27
C SER A 105 -6.30 6.04 -10.89
N GLU A 106 -6.89 5.70 -12.03
CA GLU A 106 -6.42 4.57 -12.87
C GLU A 106 -5.09 4.86 -13.58
N GLU A 107 -4.67 6.12 -13.61
CA GLU A 107 -3.56 6.60 -14.45
C GLU A 107 -2.16 6.26 -13.91
N GLN A 108 -2.06 5.70 -12.70
CA GLN A 108 -0.79 5.32 -12.10
C GLN A 108 -0.96 3.99 -11.40
N THR A 109 0.03 3.09 -11.57
CA THR A 109 0.19 1.79 -10.90
C THR A 109 0.34 1.97 -9.37
N GLN A 110 -0.65 2.58 -8.73
CA GLN A 110 -0.75 2.67 -7.30
C GLN A 110 -1.47 1.40 -6.84
N PRO A 111 -0.85 0.59 -5.97
CA PRO A 111 -1.53 -0.57 -5.41
C PRO A 111 -2.69 -0.07 -4.53
N ALA A 112 -3.79 -0.79 -4.54
CA ALA A 112 -4.77 -0.68 -3.48
C ALA A 112 -4.19 -1.28 -2.20
N LEU A 113 -4.66 -0.77 -1.07
CA LEU A 113 -4.29 -1.31 0.23
C LEU A 113 -5.48 -2.09 0.79
N VAL A 114 -5.26 -3.34 1.13
CA VAL A 114 -6.29 -4.23 1.67
C VAL A 114 -5.87 -4.66 3.07
N LEU A 115 -6.72 -4.36 4.04
CA LEU A 115 -6.62 -4.83 5.42
C LEU A 115 -7.63 -5.97 5.60
N THR A 116 -7.15 -7.14 6.02
CA THR A 116 -8.01 -8.28 6.35
C THR A 116 -7.86 -8.60 7.83
N HIS A 117 -8.98 -8.66 8.53
CA HIS A 117 -9.04 -9.01 9.94
C HIS A 117 -9.81 -10.32 10.10
N SER A 118 -9.10 -11.37 10.52
CA SER A 118 -9.65 -12.71 10.78
C SER A 118 -9.28 -13.18 12.19
N LYS A 119 -9.80 -14.35 12.60
CA LYS A 119 -9.51 -14.97 13.90
C LYS A 119 -8.01 -15.26 14.10
N ASP A 120 -7.28 -15.45 13.01
CA ASP A 120 -5.85 -15.74 13.00
C ASP A 120 -4.97 -14.48 13.08
N GLY A 121 -5.56 -13.28 13.02
CA GLY A 121 -4.85 -12.00 13.10
C GLY A 121 -5.28 -10.99 12.03
N THR A 122 -4.59 -9.85 12.01
CA THR A 122 -4.79 -8.79 11.01
C THR A 122 -3.62 -8.76 10.04
N THR A 123 -3.90 -8.74 8.74
CA THR A 123 -2.87 -8.60 7.68
C THR A 123 -3.17 -7.40 6.80
N ILE A 124 -2.12 -6.70 6.36
CA ILE A 124 -2.21 -5.59 5.42
C ILE A 124 -1.42 -5.97 4.17
N GLN A 125 -2.09 -6.00 3.02
CA GLN A 125 -1.49 -6.33 1.73
C GLN A 125 -1.67 -5.20 0.72
N LYS A 126 -0.60 -4.90 -0.01
CA LYS A 126 -0.63 -4.03 -1.18
C LYS A 126 -0.97 -4.89 -2.39
N THR A 127 -2.12 -4.63 -3.00
CA THR A 127 -2.67 -5.44 -4.09
C THR A 127 -2.96 -4.54 -5.28
N ASP A 128 -2.55 -4.95 -6.48
CA ASP A 128 -2.86 -4.21 -7.70
C ASP A 128 -4.38 -4.14 -7.93
N VAL A 129 -4.88 -2.97 -8.34
CA VAL A 129 -6.32 -2.75 -8.52
C VAL A 129 -6.94 -3.73 -9.53
N GLY A 130 -6.17 -4.16 -10.54
CA GLY A 130 -6.59 -5.13 -11.54
C GLY A 130 -6.81 -6.56 -11.01
N THR A 131 -6.27 -6.92 -9.85
CA THR A 131 -6.47 -8.25 -9.23
C THR A 131 -7.59 -8.28 -8.20
N LEU A 132 -7.97 -7.12 -7.63
CA LEU A 132 -9.10 -7.00 -6.70
C LEU A 132 -10.45 -7.34 -7.34
N THR A 133 -10.66 -6.98 -8.61
CA THR A 133 -11.86 -7.34 -9.39
C THR A 133 -12.00 -8.86 -9.60
N ARG A 134 -10.93 -9.63 -9.35
CA ARG A 134 -10.95 -11.10 -9.45
C ARG A 134 -11.16 -11.79 -8.09
N GLN A 135 -10.94 -11.08 -6.99
CA GLN A 135 -11.08 -11.61 -5.62
C GLN A 135 -12.53 -11.54 -5.12
N SER A 136 -13.37 -10.70 -5.73
CA SER A 136 -14.83 -10.65 -5.48
C SER A 136 -15.59 -11.90 -5.92
N HIS A 137 -14.92 -12.90 -6.54
CA HIS A 137 -15.53 -14.17 -6.94
C HIS A 137 -15.03 -15.38 -6.13
N ALA A 138 -14.22 -15.16 -5.10
CA ALA A 138 -13.65 -16.23 -4.27
C ALA A 138 -14.17 -16.21 -2.82
N LEU A 139 -15.33 -15.63 -2.57
CA LEU A 139 -16.01 -15.69 -1.27
C LEU A 139 -17.46 -16.17 -1.43
N SER A 140 -17.63 -17.31 -2.08
CA SER A 140 -18.85 -18.12 -1.94
C SER A 140 -18.52 -19.61 -2.10
N SER A 141 -18.62 -20.31 -0.97
CA SER A 141 -18.82 -21.77 -0.79
C SER A 141 -17.59 -22.64 -0.47
N PRO A 142 -17.69 -23.47 0.60
CA PRO A 142 -16.73 -24.52 0.92
C PRO A 142 -17.04 -25.84 0.19
N SER A 143 -16.07 -26.76 0.22
CA SER A 143 -16.12 -28.20 -0.08
C SER A 143 -16.02 -28.66 -1.56
N GLY A 144 -15.03 -29.54 -1.82
CA GLY A 144 -14.98 -30.38 -3.03
C GLY A 144 -13.57 -30.74 -3.50
N MET A 145 -13.16 -31.99 -3.29
CA MET A 145 -11.92 -32.62 -3.80
C MET A 145 -11.92 -32.75 -5.34
N SER A 146 -10.76 -32.55 -5.99
CA SER A 146 -10.30 -33.27 -7.21
C SER A 146 -8.86 -32.83 -7.54
N SER A 147 -7.84 -33.64 -7.25
CA SER A 147 -7.25 -34.67 -8.12
C SER A 147 -6.37 -34.11 -9.26
N GLY A 148 -5.05 -34.27 -9.09
CA GLY A 148 -4.13 -34.72 -10.15
C GLY A 148 -3.50 -33.66 -11.06
N SER A 149 -2.32 -33.18 -10.69
CA SER A 149 -1.13 -33.30 -11.55
C SER A 149 0.15 -33.08 -10.74
N GLU A 150 1.11 -33.97 -11.01
CA GLU A 150 2.31 -34.25 -10.25
C GLU A 150 3.38 -33.16 -10.36
N GLY A 151 4.17 -33.01 -9.30
CA GLY A 151 5.32 -32.10 -9.26
C GLY A 151 6.13 -32.17 -7.96
N GLN A 152 6.52 -33.38 -7.59
CA GLN A 152 7.65 -33.76 -6.71
C GLN A 152 7.75 -33.18 -5.27
N VAL A 153 7.51 -34.10 -4.32
CA VAL A 153 7.90 -34.03 -2.91
C VAL A 153 9.42 -34.17 -2.80
N GLU A 154 10.07 -33.23 -2.10
CA GLU A 154 11.32 -33.54 -1.41
C GLU A 154 11.14 -33.23 0.08
N MET A 155 11.29 -34.27 0.90
CA MET A 155 11.12 -34.26 2.34
C MET A 155 12.51 -34.20 2.96
N SER A 156 12.82 -33.13 3.70
CA SER A 156 14.03 -33.08 4.53
C SER A 156 13.68 -32.56 5.91
N MET A 157 13.65 -33.49 6.88
CA MET A 157 13.71 -33.20 8.31
C MET A 157 15.12 -32.75 8.66
N GLY A 158 15.25 -31.57 9.27
CA GLY A 158 16.53 -31.03 9.72
C GLY A 158 16.34 -29.88 10.71
N THR A 159 16.49 -30.20 11.98
CA THR A 159 16.58 -29.34 13.16
C THR A 159 17.51 -28.13 12.97
N GLN A 160 17.07 -26.91 13.33
CA GLN A 160 17.66 -26.05 14.38
C GLN A 160 17.38 -24.55 14.18
N ARG A 161 17.04 -23.93 15.32
CA ARG A 161 16.97 -22.50 15.61
C ARG A 161 18.23 -21.77 15.09
N LYS A 162 18.05 -20.74 14.28
CA LYS A 162 18.93 -19.56 14.27
C LYS A 162 18.13 -18.34 13.85
N ALA A 163 18.19 -17.31 14.68
CA ALA A 163 17.76 -15.95 14.38
C ALA A 163 18.32 -15.55 13.01
N LYS A 164 17.44 -15.33 12.05
CA LYS A 164 17.79 -14.82 10.73
C LYS A 164 17.44 -13.34 10.74
N GLN A 165 18.48 -12.53 10.80
CA GLN A 165 18.46 -11.12 10.46
C GLN A 165 17.87 -10.98 9.06
N GLU A 166 16.65 -10.46 8.97
CA GLU A 166 15.95 -10.27 7.71
C GLU A 166 16.46 -9.01 7.01
N ASP A 167 16.90 -9.27 5.78
CA ASP A 167 17.45 -8.35 4.79
C ASP A 167 16.34 -7.38 4.34
N CYS A 168 16.46 -6.08 4.67
CA CYS A 168 15.52 -5.04 4.28
C CYS A 168 15.67 -4.68 2.79
N ARG A 169 15.46 -5.65 1.89
CA ARG A 169 15.56 -5.44 0.42
C ARG A 169 14.50 -6.23 -0.34
N LYS A 170 13.25 -5.76 -0.19
CA LYS A 170 12.11 -5.74 -1.13
C LYS A 170 10.86 -5.63 -0.27
N GLY A 171 9.95 -4.70 -0.61
CA GLY A 171 8.79 -4.30 0.20
C GLY A 171 8.16 -5.46 0.98
N GLY A 172 8.36 -5.43 2.30
CA GLY A 172 7.87 -6.46 3.22
C GLY A 172 6.44 -6.19 3.65
N GLU A 173 5.69 -7.27 3.85
CA GLU A 173 4.37 -7.28 4.48
C GLU A 173 4.43 -6.61 5.85
N ALA A 174 3.54 -5.63 6.08
CA ALA A 174 3.39 -5.04 7.40
C ALA A 174 2.55 -5.98 8.26
N THR A 175 3.17 -6.61 9.25
CA THR A 175 2.46 -7.34 10.31
C THR A 175 2.20 -6.39 11.47
N VAL A 176 0.95 -6.35 11.94
CA VAL A 176 0.56 -5.56 13.11
C VAL A 176 0.86 -6.39 14.36
N ALA A 177 1.67 -5.84 15.28
CA ALA A 177 1.93 -6.46 16.57
C ALA A 177 0.68 -6.42 17.47
N ALA A 178 0.57 -7.41 18.36
CA ALA A 178 -0.62 -7.68 19.19
C ALA A 178 -0.96 -6.57 20.22
N ASP A 179 -0.16 -5.51 20.31
CA ASP A 179 -0.32 -4.37 21.21
C ASP A 179 -0.94 -3.13 20.53
N GLY A 180 -1.30 -3.21 19.25
CA GLY A 180 -2.00 -2.13 18.54
C GLY A 180 -1.18 -0.85 18.36
N LEU A 181 0.13 -0.93 18.61
CA LEU A 181 1.08 0.14 18.33
C LEU A 181 1.73 -0.16 16.98
N LEU A 182 1.50 0.71 15.99
CA LEU A 182 2.25 0.65 14.74
C LEU A 182 3.73 0.88 15.07
N ASP A 183 4.53 -0.18 14.99
CA ASP A 183 5.98 -0.06 15.10
C ASP A 183 6.47 0.73 13.88
N MET A 184 6.70 2.02 14.09
CA MET A 184 7.17 2.99 13.09
C MET A 184 8.65 2.78 12.75
N ASN A 185 9.20 1.59 12.97
CA ASN A 185 10.53 1.24 12.47
C ASN A 185 10.46 0.84 10.99
N PHE A 186 9.84 1.71 10.19
CA PHE A 186 9.93 1.68 8.74
C PHE A 186 11.37 2.04 8.40
N CYS A 187 12.22 1.02 8.13
CA CYS A 187 13.62 1.11 7.72
C CYS A 187 14.04 2.55 7.34
N LEU A 188 14.39 3.34 8.36
CA LEU A 188 14.99 4.64 8.18
C LEU A 188 16.34 4.36 7.55
N LYS A 189 16.46 4.80 6.31
CA LYS A 189 17.64 4.61 5.47
C LYS A 189 18.88 5.25 6.07
#